data_AF-A0A966G260-F1
#
_entry.id   AF-A0A966G260-F1
#
_cell.length_a   1.000
_cell.length_b   1.000
_cell.length_c   1.000
_cell.angle_alpha   90.00
_cell.angle_beta   90.00
_cell.angle_gamma   90.00
#
_symmetry.space_group_name_H-M   'P 1'
#
loop_
_entity.id
_entity.type
_entity.pdbx_description
1 polymer ?
#
loop_
_entity_poly.entity_id
_entity_poly.type
_entity_poly.pdbx_seq_one_letter_code
_entity_poly.pdbx_strand_id
1 'polypeptide(L)'
;MVNLRFLLDSNILSEPLRPQPNTKVMEKLIQHQQEIATATVVWHELLFGCYRLPDSKRRRNIEEYLQGTQLRLPLLSYVDILAAVKRTAIPHHATFLEWSLNGVDATRDAASLTEV
;
A
#
# COMPACT_ATOMS: atom_id res chain seq x y z
N MET A 1 0.40 -9.98 19.80
CA MET A 1 -0.27 -9.86 18.50
C MET A 1 0.10 -8.49 17.93
N VAL A 2 0.59 -8.41 16.70
CA VAL A 2 0.97 -7.12 16.09
C VAL A 2 -0.32 -6.37 15.72
N ASN A 3 -0.52 -5.15 16.25
CA ASN A 3 -1.68 -4.33 15.96
C ASN A 3 -1.31 -3.28 14.90
N LEU A 4 -1.49 -3.64 13.62
CA LEU A 4 -1.18 -2.74 12.50
C LEU A 4 -2.32 -1.73 12.32
N ARG A 5 -1.97 -0.44 12.32
CA ARG A 5 -2.91 0.68 12.16
C ARG A 5 -2.59 1.57 10.97
N PHE A 6 -1.32 1.67 10.61
CA PHE A 6 -0.87 2.59 9.59
C PHE A 6 -0.17 1.84 8.46
N LEU A 7 -0.65 2.05 7.23
CA LEU A 7 0.01 1.60 6.02
C LEU A 7 0.83 2.77 5.45
N LEU A 8 2.15 2.64 5.44
CA LEU A 8 3.07 3.69 5.01
C LEU A 8 3.28 3.68 3.50
N ASP A 9 3.28 4.88 2.92
CA ASP A 9 3.58 5.14 1.51
C ASP A 9 5.08 5.42 1.30
N SER A 10 5.54 5.38 0.04
CA SER A 10 6.95 5.58 -0.35
C SER A 10 7.50 6.94 0.11
N ASN A 11 6.67 7.98 0.11
CA ASN A 11 7.04 9.32 0.59
C ASN A 11 7.40 9.32 2.08
N ILE A 12 6.61 8.62 2.91
CA ILE A 12 6.86 8.55 4.35
C ILE A 12 8.09 7.70 4.64
N LEU A 13 8.25 6.58 3.94
CA LEU A 13 9.42 5.71 4.10
C LEU A 13 10.72 6.32 3.58
N SER A 14 10.64 7.23 2.61
CA SER A 14 11.81 7.95 2.08
C SER A 14 12.14 9.22 2.86
N GLU A 15 11.30 9.66 3.78
CA GLU A 15 11.52 10.88 4.58
C GLU A 15 12.86 10.85 5.37
N PRO A 16 13.24 9.75 6.05
CA PRO A 16 14.52 9.70 6.77
C PRO A 16 15.76 9.83 5.87
N LEU A 17 15.60 9.58 4.56
CA LEU A 17 16.67 9.68 3.57
C LEU A 17 16.82 11.11 3.01
N ARG A 18 15.91 12.02 3.34
CA ARG A 18 15.97 13.41 2.85
C ARG A 18 17.10 14.17 3.57
N PRO A 19 17.78 15.12 2.90
CA PRO A 19 18.79 15.96 3.55
C PRO A 19 18.26 16.75 4.75
N GLN A 20 16.98 17.13 4.71
CA GLN A 20 16.27 17.79 5.80
C GLN A 20 14.92 17.08 6.00
N PRO A 21 14.87 16.04 6.85
CA PRO A 21 13.63 15.32 7.13
C PRO A 21 12.64 16.19 7.91
N ASN A 22 11.34 16.00 7.64
CA ASN A 22 10.29 16.62 8.42
C ASN A 22 10.22 16.03 9.83
N THR A 23 10.54 16.84 10.85
CA THR A 23 10.57 16.41 12.26
C THR A 23 9.27 15.75 12.72
N LYS A 24 8.11 16.26 12.29
CA LYS A 24 6.80 15.70 12.67
C LYS A 24 6.57 14.30 12.10
N VAL A 25 7.10 14.02 10.92
CA VAL A 25 7.03 12.68 10.32
C VAL A 25 7.96 11.74 11.08
N MET A 26 9.18 12.19 11.38
CA MET A 26 10.16 11.41 12.15
C MET A 26 9.64 11.04 13.55
N GLU A 27 9.03 11.99 14.26
CA GLU A 27 8.41 11.76 15.58
C GLU A 27 7.31 10.70 15.51
N LYS A 28 6.42 10.79 14.51
CA LYS A 28 5.34 9.81 14.32
C LYS A 28 5.85 8.42 13.97
N LEU A 29 6.90 8.32 13.15
CA LEU A 29 7.54 7.05 12.81
C LEU A 29 8.09 6.35 14.05
N ILE A 30 8.72 7.11 14.96
CA ILE A 30 9.22 6.58 16.23
C ILE A 30 8.04 6.19 17.14
N GLN A 31 7.05 7.06 17.29
CA GLN A 31 5.90 6.85 18.18
C GLN A 31 5.10 5.60 17.79
N HIS A 32 4.91 5.34 16.50
CA HIS A 32 4.06 4.27 15.99
C HIS A 32 4.84 3.10 15.38
N GLN A 33 6.12 2.93 15.73
CA GLN A 33 7.00 1.91 15.12
C GLN A 33 6.48 0.46 15.18
N GLN A 34 5.61 0.14 16.15
CA GLN A 34 5.01 -1.20 16.32
C GLN A 34 3.63 -1.33 15.67
N GLU A 35 3.10 -0.25 15.09
CA GLU A 35 1.75 -0.12 14.54
C GLU A 35 1.77 0.17 13.04
N ILE A 36 2.95 0.16 12.42
CA ILE A 36 3.18 0.49 11.01
C ILE A 36 3.50 -0.76 10.18
N ALA A 37 3.06 -0.76 8.93
CA ALA A 37 3.46 -1.68 7.88
C ALA A 37 3.55 -0.93 6.55
N THR A 38 4.07 -1.56 5.50
CA THR A 38 3.99 -1.01 4.13
C THR A 38 3.58 -2.07 3.13
N ALA A 39 3.21 -1.65 1.93
CA ALA A 39 2.89 -2.55 0.83
C ALA A 39 4.16 -3.09 0.18
N THR A 40 4.12 -4.33 -0.29
CA THR A 40 5.21 -4.88 -1.12
C THR A 40 5.49 -4.00 -2.35
N VAL A 41 4.45 -3.44 -2.98
CA VAL A 41 4.60 -2.54 -4.13
C VAL A 41 5.41 -1.28 -3.78
N VAL A 42 5.11 -0.64 -2.65
CA VAL A 42 5.85 0.52 -2.14
C VAL A 42 7.32 0.16 -1.90
N TRP A 43 7.59 -1.03 -1.36
CA TRP A 43 8.95 -1.52 -1.19
C TRP A 43 9.70 -1.65 -2.52
N HIS A 44 9.02 -2.17 -3.56
CA HIS A 44 9.58 -2.27 -4.91
C HIS A 44 9.87 -0.89 -5.53
N GLU A 45 9.04 0.11 -5.30
CA GLU A 45 9.29 1.49 -5.76
C GLU A 45 10.59 2.06 -5.15
N LEU A 46 10.81 1.84 -3.86
CA LEU A 46 12.02 2.31 -3.16
C LEU A 46 13.29 1.61 -3.69
N LEU A 47 13.23 0.28 -3.87
CA LEU A 47 14.33 -0.48 -4.46
C LEU A 47 14.62 -0.04 -5.89
N PHE A 48 13.57 0.13 -6.69
CA PHE A 48 13.70 0.59 -8.07
C PHE A 48 14.34 1.98 -8.13
N GLY A 49 13.92 2.91 -7.28
CA GLY A 49 14.54 4.23 -7.16
C GLY A 49 16.01 4.16 -6.76
N CYS A 50 16.35 3.28 -5.81
CA CYS A 50 17.72 3.07 -5.35
C CYS A 50 18.64 2.53 -6.47
N TYR A 51 18.20 1.50 -7.20
CA TYR A 51 19.00 0.86 -8.25
C TYR A 51 19.18 1.70 -9.52
N ARG A 52 18.38 2.75 -9.70
CA ARG A 52 18.59 3.73 -10.77
C ARG A 52 19.72 4.71 -10.50
N LEU A 53 20.22 4.79 -9.26
CA LEU A 53 21.35 5.64 -8.94
C LEU A 53 22.66 4.98 -9.41
N PRO A 54 23.61 5.76 -9.96
CA PRO A 54 24.96 5.27 -10.19
C PRO A 54 25.61 4.88 -8.85
N ASP A 55 26.62 4.01 -8.90
CA ASP A 55 27.39 3.68 -7.69
C ASP A 55 27.97 4.98 -7.09
N SER A 56 27.56 5.25 -5.86
CA SER A 56 27.83 6.49 -5.16
C SER A 56 27.62 6.29 -3.67
N LYS A 57 28.23 7.15 -2.85
CA LYS A 57 27.99 7.17 -1.40
C LYS A 57 26.50 7.28 -1.07
N ARG A 58 25.77 8.12 -1.81
CA ARG A 58 24.32 8.29 -1.64
C ARG A 58 23.57 6.98 -1.86
N ARG A 59 23.88 6.25 -2.92
CA ARG A 59 23.25 4.96 -3.22
C ARG A 59 23.47 3.97 -2.08
N ARG A 60 24.72 3.80 -1.63
CA ARG A 60 25.06 2.85 -0.55
C ARG A 60 24.34 3.19 0.77
N ASN A 61 24.26 4.46 1.13
CA ASN A 61 23.51 4.89 2.31
C ASN A 61 22.01 4.52 2.22
N ILE A 62 21.42 4.63 1.02
CA ILE A 62 20.02 4.23 0.79
C ILE A 62 19.89 2.70 0.87
N GLU A 63 20.81 1.95 0.26
CA GLU A 63 20.82 0.48 0.33
C GLU A 63 20.89 -0.02 1.77
N GLU A 64 21.80 0.52 2.58
CA GLU A 64 21.94 0.20 4.01
C GLU A 64 20.66 0.51 4.79
N TYR A 65 20.06 1.67 4.53
CA TYR A 65 18.79 2.06 5.16
C TYR A 65 17.65 1.10 4.81
N LEU A 66 17.51 0.74 3.52
CA LEU A 66 16.46 -0.18 3.07
C LEU A 66 16.67 -1.57 3.67
N GLN A 67 17.90 -2.08 3.71
CA GLN A 67 18.21 -3.36 4.36
C GLN A 67 17.84 -3.35 5.85
N GLY A 68 18.23 -2.29 6.57
CA GLY A 68 17.90 -2.14 7.99
C GLY A 68 16.39 -2.04 8.25
N THR A 69 15.66 -1.39 7.35
CA THR A 69 14.20 -1.21 7.45
C THR A 69 13.45 -2.50 7.15
N GLN A 70 13.88 -3.29 6.14
CA GLN A 70 13.24 -4.55 5.75
C GLN A 70 13.17 -5.56 6.91
N LEU A 71 14.17 -5.56 7.79
CA LEU A 71 14.24 -6.46 8.95
C LEU A 71 13.20 -6.15 10.04
N ARG A 72 12.62 -4.95 10.03
CA ARG A 72 11.78 -4.43 11.12
C ARG A 72 10.36 -4.08 10.68
N LEU A 73 10.16 -3.79 9.39
CA LEU A 73 8.90 -3.31 8.84
C LEU A 73 8.13 -4.46 8.17
N PRO A 74 6.93 -4.81 8.66
CA PRO A 74 6.07 -5.78 8.00
C PRO A 74 5.71 -5.34 6.57
N LEU A 75 5.92 -6.23 5.61
CA LEU A 75 5.51 -6.04 4.21
C LEU A 75 4.20 -6.79 3.96
N LEU A 76 3.16 -6.06 3.58
CA LEU A 76 1.86 -6.61 3.26
C LEU A 76 1.71 -6.81 1.77
N SER A 77 1.24 -7.99 1.37
CA SER A 77 0.87 -8.22 -0.03
C SER A 77 -0.39 -7.43 -0.39
N TYR A 78 -0.63 -7.24 -1.69
CA TYR A 78 -1.86 -6.63 -2.16
C TYR A 78 -3.11 -7.36 -1.63
N VAL A 79 -3.06 -8.70 -1.54
CA VAL A 79 -4.17 -9.51 -1.02
C VAL A 79 -4.41 -9.25 0.47
N ASP A 80 -3.35 -9.13 1.27
CA ASP A 80 -3.46 -8.81 2.70
C ASP A 80 -4.09 -7.44 2.94
N ILE A 81 -3.68 -6.46 2.12
CA ILE A 81 -4.24 -5.10 2.14
C ILE A 81 -5.72 -5.14 1.77
N LEU A 82 -6.09 -5.82 0.69
CA LEU A 82 -7.49 -5.99 0.29
C LEU A 82 -8.32 -6.66 1.39
N ALA A 83 -7.79 -7.70 2.04
CA ALA A 83 -8.47 -8.36 3.14
C ALA A 83 -8.66 -7.43 4.35
N ALA A 84 -7.66 -6.60 4.67
CA ALA A 84 -7.76 -5.61 5.75
C ALA A 84 -8.79 -4.50 5.43
N VAL A 85 -8.82 -4.01 4.19
CA VAL A 85 -9.82 -3.03 3.74
C VAL A 85 -11.23 -3.60 3.80
N LYS A 86 -11.44 -4.85 3.36
CA LYS A 86 -12.76 -5.52 3.46
C LYS A 86 -13.26 -5.65 4.90
N ARG A 87 -12.37 -5.82 5.88
CA ARG A 87 -12.73 -5.91 7.31
C ARG A 87 -13.08 -4.55 7.92
N THR A 88 -12.53 -3.47 7.39
CA THR A 88 -12.68 -2.10 7.93
C THR A 88 -13.74 -1.30 7.19
N ALA A 89 -14.04 -1.64 5.94
CA ALA A 89 -15.07 -1.01 5.14
C ALA A 89 -16.48 -1.40 5.63
N ILE A 90 -17.14 -0.39 6.18
CA ILE A 90 -18.60 -0.21 6.38
C ILE A 90 -19.38 -0.77 5.16
N PRO A 91 -20.55 -1.41 5.35
CA PRO A 91 -21.27 -2.24 4.35
C PRO A 91 -21.89 -1.46 3.18
N HIS A 92 -21.08 -0.73 2.40
CA HIS A 92 -21.52 -0.12 1.13
C HIS A 92 -20.87 -0.74 -0.11
N HIS A 93 -19.86 -1.61 0.05
CA HIS A 93 -19.22 -2.35 -1.06
C HIS A 93 -19.76 -3.76 -1.28
N ALA A 94 -20.73 -4.22 -0.45
CA ALA A 94 -21.40 -5.51 -0.67
C ALA A 94 -21.99 -5.60 -2.09
N THR A 95 -22.40 -4.46 -2.66
CA THR A 95 -23.01 -4.36 -3.99
C THR A 95 -22.08 -4.75 -5.14
N PHE A 96 -20.77 -4.50 -5.08
CA PHE A 96 -19.89 -4.76 -6.24
C PHE A 96 -19.44 -6.22 -6.33
N LEU A 97 -19.20 -6.87 -5.18
CA LEU A 97 -18.82 -8.29 -5.15
C LEU A 97 -20.03 -9.23 -5.30
N GLU A 98 -21.22 -8.86 -4.81
CA GLU A 98 -22.45 -9.58 -5.16
C GLU A 98 -22.71 -9.55 -6.67
N TRP A 99 -22.47 -8.43 -7.35
CA TRP A 99 -22.68 -8.32 -8.80
C TRP A 99 -21.73 -9.21 -9.62
N SER A 100 -20.48 -9.36 -9.15
CA SER A 100 -19.51 -10.26 -9.79
C SER A 100 -19.76 -11.74 -9.51
N LEU A 101 -20.37 -12.09 -8.37
CA LEU A 101 -20.69 -13.48 -8.01
C LEU A 101 -22.08 -13.91 -8.52
N ASN A 102 -23.02 -12.99 -8.68
CA ASN A 102 -24.40 -13.26 -9.10
C ASN A 102 -24.64 -13.11 -10.61
N GLY A 103 -23.60 -12.99 -11.45
CA GLY A 103 -23.70 -13.13 -12.90
C GLY A 103 -24.77 -12.25 -13.54
N VAL A 104 -24.39 -11.03 -13.93
CA VAL A 104 -25.24 -10.13 -14.70
C VAL A 104 -25.69 -10.78 -16.02
N ASP A 105 -26.91 -11.30 -16.06
CA ASP A 105 -27.62 -11.67 -17.28
C ASP A 105 -28.16 -10.39 -17.96
N ALA A 106 -27.27 -9.49 -18.39
CA ALA A 106 -27.62 -8.25 -19.08
C ALA A 106 -27.81 -8.44 -20.60
N THR A 107 -28.52 -9.50 -21.02
CA THR A 107 -28.92 -9.64 -22.43
C THR A 107 -30.42 -9.77 -22.66
N ARG A 108 -31.28 -9.61 -21.63
CA ARG A 108 -32.73 -9.83 -21.79
C ARG A 108 -33.63 -8.60 -21.97
N ASP A 109 -33.15 -7.38 -21.78
CA ASP A 109 -34.01 -6.18 -21.80
C ASP A 109 -33.88 -5.29 -23.05
N ALA A 110 -33.41 -5.82 -24.18
CA ALA A 110 -33.30 -5.05 -25.44
C ALA A 110 -34.31 -5.46 -26.55
N ALA A 111 -35.23 -6.41 -26.30
CA ALA A 111 -36.07 -6.99 -27.36
C ALA A 111 -37.59 -6.76 -27.22
N SER A 112 -38.06 -5.83 -26.38
CA SER A 112 -39.50 -5.60 -26.15
C SER A 112 -39.99 -4.17 -26.43
N LEU A 113 -39.31 -3.38 -27.26
CA LEU A 113 -39.76 -2.03 -27.64
C LEU A 113 -39.62 -1.69 -29.13
N THR A 114 -40.11 -2.54 -30.03
CA THR A 114 -40.51 -2.08 -31.37
C THR A 114 -41.69 -2.88 -31.92
N GLU A 115 -42.86 -2.70 -31.31
CA GLU A 115 -44.14 -2.80 -32.01
C GLU A 115 -44.75 -1.38 -32.07
N VAL A 116 -44.56 -0.70 -33.20
CA VAL A 116 -45.54 0.19 -33.87
C VAL A 116 -45.26 0.12 -35.37
#